data_AF-A0A397ZJ02-F1
#
_entry.id   AF-A0A397ZJ02-F1
#
_cell.length_a   1.000
_cell.length_b   1.000
_cell.length_c   1.000
_cell.angle_alpha   90.00
_cell.angle_beta   90.00
_cell.angle_gamma   90.00
#
_symmetry.space_group_name_H-M   'P 1'
#
loop_
_entity.id
_entity.type
_entity.pdbx_description
1 polymer ?
#
loop_
_entity_poly.entity_id
_entity_poly.type
_entity_poly.pdbx_seq_one_letter_code
_entity_poly.pdbx_strand_id
1 'polypeptide(L)'
;MSRFGIADWPSSWSEVLLWLPHAPSNNTQKTVFLQGWQAYIYELWRERNRRLHDGLTWPAARVVKLILSSLRDKCSAMEAQGLPRGPLLASFWFDPP
;
A
#
# COMPACT_ATOMS: atom_id res chain seq x y z
N MET A 1 -7.66 11.98 -15.02
CA MET A 1 -8.21 10.67 -14.61
C MET A 1 -7.43 10.18 -13.40
N SER A 2 -8.07 9.65 -12.35
CA SER A 2 -7.32 9.10 -11.21
C SER A 2 -6.50 7.89 -11.66
N ARG A 3 -5.30 7.69 -11.11
CA ARG A 3 -4.35 6.61 -11.47
C ARG A 3 -5.00 5.21 -11.47
N PHE A 4 -6.06 5.03 -10.68
CA PHE A 4 -6.78 3.76 -10.55
C PHE A 4 -8.17 3.76 -11.22
N GLY A 5 -8.57 4.84 -11.90
CA GLY A 5 -9.89 4.96 -12.52
C GLY A 5 -11.05 4.98 -11.52
N ILE A 6 -10.77 5.21 -10.23
CA ILE A 6 -11.76 5.30 -9.16
C ILE A 6 -12.12 6.76 -8.93
N ALA A 7 -13.41 7.07 -8.97
CA ALA A 7 -13.94 8.41 -8.75
C ALA A 7 -14.13 8.71 -7.26
N ASP A 8 -14.71 7.76 -6.50
CA ASP A 8 -15.05 7.95 -5.09
C ASP A 8 -14.17 7.07 -4.19
N TRP A 9 -13.20 7.71 -3.53
CA TRP A 9 -12.35 7.03 -2.55
C TRP A 9 -12.96 7.10 -1.15
N PRO A 10 -12.98 5.99 -0.40
CA PRO A 10 -13.33 6.03 1.02
C PRO A 10 -12.34 6.91 1.80
N SER A 11 -12.85 7.64 2.78
CA SER A 11 -12.08 8.63 3.55
C SER A 11 -11.82 8.21 5.00
N SER A 12 -12.57 7.22 5.50
CA SER A 12 -12.40 6.66 6.84
C SER A 12 -11.96 5.20 6.79
N TRP A 13 -11.27 4.74 7.84
CA TRP A 13 -10.82 3.34 7.96
C TRP A 13 -11.98 2.33 7.77
N SER A 14 -13.12 2.61 8.40
CA SER A 14 -14.31 1.75 8.32
C SER A 14 -14.87 1.70 6.90
N GLU A 15 -14.92 2.85 6.20
CA GLU A 15 -15.31 2.88 4.79
C GLU A 15 -14.33 2.09 3.91
N VAL A 16 -13.01 2.20 4.15
CA VAL A 16 -12.03 1.41 3.39
C VAL A 16 -12.28 -0.09 3.55
N LEU A 17 -12.52 -0.56 4.78
CA LEU A 17 -12.79 -1.97 5.06
C LEU A 17 -14.04 -2.50 4.35
N LEU A 18 -15.09 -1.68 4.27
CA LEU A 18 -16.32 -2.03 3.56
C LEU A 18 -16.15 -1.95 2.04
N TRP A 19 -15.38 -0.98 1.57
CA TRP A 19 -15.19 -0.71 0.15
C TRP A 19 -14.20 -1.67 -0.53
N LEU A 20 -13.08 -1.98 0.11
CA LEU A 20 -11.95 -2.72 -0.48
C LEU A 20 -12.34 -4.07 -1.10
N PRO A 21 -13.22 -4.90 -0.49
CA PRO A 21 -13.68 -6.16 -1.09
C PRO A 21 -14.53 -5.97 -2.36
N HIS A 22 -15.17 -4.81 -2.50
CA HIS A 22 -16.11 -4.49 -3.57
C HIS A 22 -15.54 -3.48 -4.57
N ALA A 23 -14.29 -3.04 -4.39
CA ALA A 23 -13.65 -2.04 -5.23
C ALA A 23 -13.65 -2.48 -6.70
N PRO A 24 -14.17 -1.65 -7.64
CA PRO A 24 -14.16 -1.95 -9.06
C PRO A 24 -12.71 -2.10 -9.53
N SER A 25 -12.33 -3.32 -9.94
CA SER A 25 -10.94 -3.64 -10.18
C SER A 25 -10.75 -4.86 -11.09
N ASN A 26 -9.75 -4.77 -11.98
CA ASN A 26 -9.20 -5.94 -12.66
C ASN A 26 -8.26 -6.73 -11.72
N ASN A 27 -7.79 -7.91 -12.15
CA ASN A 27 -6.96 -8.79 -11.31
C ASN A 27 -5.66 -8.11 -10.84
N THR A 28 -5.06 -7.25 -11.66
CA THR A 28 -3.86 -6.50 -11.29
C THR A 28 -4.19 -5.45 -10.24
N GLN A 29 -5.25 -4.66 -10.44
CA GLN A 29 -5.71 -3.67 -9.47
C GLN A 29 -6.09 -4.28 -8.13
N LYS A 30 -6.75 -5.46 -8.11
CA LYS A 30 -7.01 -6.21 -6.86
C LYS A 30 -5.71 -6.53 -6.13
N THR A 31 -4.70 -6.96 -6.87
CA THR A 31 -3.38 -7.27 -6.29
C THR A 31 -2.71 -6.02 -5.73
N VAL A 32 -2.76 -4.91 -6.48
CA VAL A 32 -2.25 -3.61 -6.03
C VAL A 32 -2.95 -3.16 -4.75
N PHE A 33 -4.28 -3.17 -4.71
CA PHE A 33 -5.05 -2.78 -3.52
C PHE A 33 -4.72 -3.64 -2.31
N LEU A 34 -4.63 -4.96 -2.49
CA LEU A 34 -4.24 -5.88 -1.42
C LEU A 34 -2.82 -5.60 -0.93
N GLN A 35 -1.87 -5.37 -1.84
CA GLN A 35 -0.48 -5.05 -1.50
C GLN A 35 -0.41 -3.74 -0.70
N GLY A 36 -1.13 -2.70 -1.13
CA GLY A 36 -1.27 -1.41 -0.46
C GLY A 36 -1.80 -1.57 0.96
N TRP A 37 -2.88 -2.33 1.10
CA TRP A 37 -3.52 -2.58 2.38
C TRP A 37 -2.64 -3.37 3.35
N GLN A 38 -1.95 -4.40 2.86
CA GLN A 38 -1.00 -5.18 3.65
C GLN A 38 0.15 -4.32 4.16
N ALA A 39 0.75 -3.48 3.31
CA ALA A 39 1.80 -2.55 3.72
C ALA A 39 1.30 -1.55 4.77
N TYR A 40 0.10 -1.00 4.58
CA TYR A 40 -0.52 -0.07 5.53
C TYR A 40 -0.72 -0.70 6.91
N ILE A 41 -1.35 -1.88 6.98
CA ILE A 41 -1.57 -2.62 8.24
C ILE A 41 -0.24 -2.92 8.93
N TYR A 42 0.74 -3.44 8.18
CA TYR A 42 2.03 -3.82 8.73
C TYR A 42 2.76 -2.62 9.34
N GLU A 43 2.85 -1.49 8.64
CA GLU A 43 3.55 -0.31 9.13
C GLU A 43 2.82 0.37 10.30
N LEU A 44 1.49 0.36 10.32
CA LEU A 44 0.73 0.83 11.48
C LEU A 44 0.97 -0.05 12.71
N TRP A 45 0.98 -1.37 12.53
CA TRP A 45 1.32 -2.30 13.61
C TRP A 45 2.74 -2.07 14.11
N ARG A 46 3.72 -1.88 13.21
CA ARG A 46 5.10 -1.52 13.60
C ARG A 46 5.17 -0.22 14.36
N GLU A 47 4.48 0.83 13.90
CA GLU A 47 4.44 2.12 14.58
C GLU A 47 3.80 2.01 15.97
N ARG A 48 2.71 1.25 16.12
CA ARG A 48 2.12 0.97 17.44
C ARG A 48 3.13 0.30 18.37
N ASN A 49 3.86 -0.71 17.89
CA ASN A 49 4.84 -1.42 18.69
C ASN A 49 6.05 -0.54 19.05
N ARG A 50 6.52 0.30 18.12
CA ARG A 50 7.57 1.28 18.38
C ARG A 50 7.16 2.25 19.49
N ARG A 51 5.93 2.76 19.48
CA ARG A 51 5.42 3.59 20.58
C ARG A 51 5.41 2.85 21.92
N LEU A 52 5.02 1.58 21.90
CA LEU A 52 4.89 0.76 23.11
C LEU A 52 6.25 0.38 23.72
N HIS A 53 7.22 0.00 22.88
CA HIS A 53 8.49 -0.58 23.33
C HIS A 53 9.64 0.44 23.35
N ASP A 54 9.66 1.38 22.40
CA ASP A 54 10.75 2.35 22.27
C ASP A 54 10.38 3.73 22.84
N GLY A 55 9.10 3.93 23.22
CA GLY A 55 8.59 5.24 23.68
C GLY A 55 8.61 6.33 22.61
N LEU A 56 8.89 5.97 21.36
CA LEU A 56 9.08 6.92 20.26
C LEU A 56 7.85 6.96 19.37
N THR A 57 7.35 8.17 19.09
CA THR A 57 6.26 8.39 18.12
C THR A 57 6.82 9.03 16.87
N TRP A 58 6.54 8.45 15.70
CA TRP A 58 6.95 9.06 14.44
C TRP A 58 5.86 9.98 13.89
N PRO A 59 6.23 11.07 13.19
CA PRO A 59 5.27 11.87 12.44
C PRO A 59 4.54 11.00 11.40
N ALA A 60 3.25 11.25 11.18
CA ALA A 60 2.44 10.50 10.22
C ALA A 60 3.09 10.45 8.82
N ALA A 61 3.68 11.56 8.37
CA ALA A 61 4.41 11.63 7.10
C ALA A 61 5.57 10.62 7.01
N ARG A 62 6.24 10.31 8.13
CA ARG A 62 7.30 9.31 8.18
C ARG A 62 6.74 7.89 8.08
N VAL A 63 5.59 7.61 8.70
CA VAL A 63 4.89 6.32 8.58
C VAL A 63 4.42 6.10 7.13
N VAL A 64 3.88 7.14 6.47
CA VAL A 64 3.52 7.07 5.04
C VAL A 64 4.74 6.75 4.17
N LYS A 65 5.90 7.37 4.43
CA LYS A 65 7.15 7.03 3.73
C LYS A 65 7.56 5.57 3.93
N LEU A 66 7.40 5.03 5.14
CA LEU A 66 7.67 3.61 5.39
C LEU A 66 6.73 2.70 4.59
N ILE A 67 5.44 3.04 4.52
CA ILE A 67 4.46 2.27 3.73
C ILE A 67 4.89 2.21 2.27
N LEU A 68 5.22 3.37 1.68
CA LEU A 68 5.69 3.46 0.30
C LEU A 68 7.02 2.70 0.07
N SER A 69 7.93 2.73 1.05
CA SER A 69 9.18 1.94 1.01
C SER A 69 8.87 0.44 1.00
N SER A 70 8.04 -0.04 1.92
CA SER A 70 7.66 -1.46 1.99
C SER A 70 6.96 -1.96 0.71
N LEU A 71 6.17 -1.11 0.05
CA LEU A 71 5.61 -1.40 -1.27
C LEU A 71 6.69 -1.53 -2.35
N ARG A 72 7.65 -0.60 -2.38
CA ARG A 72 8.77 -0.63 -3.33
C ARG A 72 9.64 -1.85 -3.13
N ASP A 73 10.03 -2.12 -1.89
CA ASP A 73 10.86 -3.26 -1.52
C ASP A 73 10.19 -4.57 -1.93
N LYS A 74 8.86 -4.68 -1.75
CA LYS A 74 8.12 -5.86 -2.21
C LYS A 74 8.13 -6.00 -3.73
N CYS A 75 7.96 -4.92 -4.49
CA CYS A 75 8.02 -4.97 -5.95
C CYS A 75 9.43 -5.36 -6.44
N SER A 76 10.47 -4.75 -5.88
CA SER A 76 11.87 -5.05 -6.19
C SER A 76 12.23 -6.49 -5.82
N ALA A 77 11.74 -7.01 -4.70
CA ALA A 77 11.95 -8.40 -4.32
C ALA A 77 11.28 -9.38 -5.31
N MET A 78 10.09 -9.07 -5.82
CA MET A 78 9.42 -9.88 -6.84
C MET A 78 10.18 -9.86 -8.17
N GLU A 79 10.67 -8.69 -8.58
CA GLU A 79 11.49 -8.54 -9.78
C GLU A 79 12.80 -9.34 -9.66
N ALA A 80 13.50 -9.24 -8.52
CA ALA A 80 14.71 -10.02 -8.26
C ALA A 80 14.47 -11.55 -8.28
N GLN A 81 13.25 -11.99 -8.00
CA GLN A 81 12.82 -13.40 -8.12
C GLN A 81 12.40 -13.80 -9.54
N GLY A 82 12.51 -12.89 -10.52
CA GLY A 82 12.07 -13.13 -11.90
C GLY A 82 10.54 -13.16 -12.06
N LEU A 83 9.78 -12.66 -11.07
CA LEU A 83 8.33 -12.63 -11.16
C LEU A 83 7.87 -11.42 -12.00
N PRO A 84 7.19 -11.62 -13.15
CA PRO A 84 6.81 -10.53 -14.06
C PRO A 84 5.81 -9.55 -13.43
N ARG A 85 5.16 -9.95 -12.33
CA ARG A 85 4.27 -9.08 -11.56
C ARG A 85 5.03 -7.98 -10.80
N GLY A 86 6.31 -8.15 -10.48
CA GLY A 86 7.09 -7.15 -9.74
C GLY A 86 7.14 -5.79 -10.45
N PRO A 87 7.68 -5.73 -11.68
CA PRO A 87 7.70 -4.51 -12.49
C PRO A 87 6.30 -3.96 -12.78
N LEU A 88 5.32 -4.83 -13.03
CA LEU A 88 3.93 -4.42 -13.27
C LEU A 88 3.33 -3.70 -12.06
N LEU A 89 3.53 -4.22 -10.83
CA LEU A 89 3.02 -3.57 -9.64
C LEU A 89 3.79 -2.27 -9.35
N ALA A 90 5.10 -2.24 -9.61
CA ALA A 90 5.92 -1.05 -9.45
C ALA A 90 5.43 0.11 -10.33
N SER A 91 5.09 -0.16 -11.60
CA SER A 91 4.56 0.88 -12.50
C SER A 91 3.24 1.46 -11.98
N PHE A 92 2.35 0.61 -11.47
CA PHE A 92 1.12 1.07 -10.83
C PHE A 92 1.36 1.97 -9.59
N TRP A 93 2.42 1.76 -8.83
CA TRP A 93 2.68 2.52 -7.61
C TRP A 93 3.53 3.77 -7.80
N PHE A 94 4.48 3.75 -8.74
CA PHE A 94 5.57 4.71 -8.76
C PHE A 94 5.76 5.43 -10.10
N ASP A 95 5.19 4.93 -11.20
CA ASP A 95 5.34 5.63 -12.47
C ASP A 95 4.53 6.94 -12.48
N PRO A 96 5.10 8.02 -13.03
CA PRO A 96 4.36 9.26 -13.21
C PRO A 96 3.11 9.03 -14.07
N PRO A 97 2.01 9.76 -13.80
CA PRO A 97 0.76 9.62 -14.54
C PRO A 97 0.89 10.01 -16.02
#